data_AF-A0A7V9VMY6-F1
#
_entry.id   AF-A0A7V9VMY6-F1
#
_cell.length_a   1.000
_cell.length_b   1.000
_cell.length_c   1.000
_cell.angle_alpha   90.00
_cell.angle_beta   90.00
_cell.angle_gamma   90.00
#
_symmetry.space_group_name_H-M   'P 1'
#
loop_
_entity.id
_entity.type
_entity.pdbx_description
1 polymer ?
#
loop_
_entity_poly.entity_id
_entity_poly.type
_entity_poly.pdbx_seq_one_letter_code
_entity_poly.pdbx_strand_id
1 'polypeptide(L)'
;MARAREITGIVPEARFGEAAASAVATRAEEVFEFADRVLDTGDIEGLHAMRVATRRLRAALEVYAPAFPRKAHAAALAEVKALAGDLGVRRDLDVAIKTLGEIESGFHTADRPGVEHLIEALAKRQSAANELIAARLTEIERNELQARLRDLSEMARGSRRPAE
;
A
#
# COMPACT_ATOMS: atom_id res chain seq x y z
N MET A 1 12.77 -3.49 8.52
CA MET A 1 12.12 -2.96 7.29
C MET A 1 11.89 -4.11 6.32
N ALA A 2 10.69 -4.25 5.75
CA ALA A 2 10.42 -5.25 4.72
C ALA A 2 11.32 -5.02 3.49
N ARG A 3 12.30 -5.90 3.31
CA ARG A 3 13.20 -5.87 2.15
C ARG A 3 12.36 -6.15 0.90
N ALA A 4 12.58 -5.37 -0.15
CA ALA A 4 11.92 -5.64 -1.42
C ALA A 4 12.36 -7.02 -1.91
N ARG A 5 11.40 -7.90 -2.21
CA ARG A 5 11.63 -9.13 -2.96
C ARG A 5 12.29 -8.77 -4.27
N GLU A 6 13.31 -9.54 -4.64
CA GLU A 6 13.98 -9.39 -5.93
C GLU A 6 12.97 -9.72 -7.05
N ILE A 7 12.91 -8.87 -8.08
CA ILE A 7 12.08 -9.16 -9.25
C ILE A 7 12.93 -9.99 -10.19
N THR A 8 12.58 -11.26 -10.33
CA THR A 8 13.28 -12.18 -11.23
C THR A 8 12.75 -12.07 -12.66
N GLY A 9 13.58 -12.46 -13.64
CA GLY A 9 13.19 -12.50 -15.05
C GLY A 9 13.23 -11.17 -15.80
N ILE A 10 13.75 -10.09 -15.19
CA ILE A 10 14.10 -8.86 -15.91
C ILE A 10 15.53 -9.00 -16.42
N VAL A 11 15.67 -9.35 -17.69
CA VAL A 11 16.95 -9.45 -18.41
C VAL A 11 17.00 -8.42 -19.55
N PRO A 12 18.17 -8.04 -20.07
CA PRO A 12 18.29 -7.04 -21.15
C PRO A 12 17.46 -7.35 -22.40
N GLU A 13 17.25 -8.63 -22.68
CA GLU A 13 16.50 -9.13 -23.84
C GLU A 13 14.99 -9.22 -23.57
N ALA A 14 14.54 -9.01 -22.33
CA ALA A 14 13.14 -9.11 -21.95
C ALA A 14 12.34 -7.99 -22.63
N ARG A 15 11.16 -8.35 -23.14
CA ARG A 15 10.22 -7.38 -23.69
C ARG A 15 9.66 -6.51 -22.56
N PHE A 16 9.28 -5.28 -22.89
CA PHE A 16 8.71 -4.34 -21.91
C PHE A 16 7.51 -4.94 -21.16
N GLY A 17 6.63 -5.67 -21.85
CA GLY A 17 5.48 -6.35 -21.26
C GLY A 17 5.85 -7.52 -20.32
N GLU A 18 6.97 -8.21 -20.57
CA GLU A 18 7.48 -9.26 -19.69
C GLU A 18 8.05 -8.67 -18.40
N ALA A 19 8.82 -7.57 -18.52
CA ALA A 19 9.31 -6.83 -17.37
C ALA A 19 8.16 -6.23 -16.54
N ALA A 20 7.12 -5.70 -17.20
CA ALA A 20 5.90 -5.21 -16.57
C ALA A 20 5.19 -6.31 -15.77
N ALA A 21 5.01 -7.48 -16.38
CA ALA A 21 4.36 -8.62 -15.75
C ALA A 21 5.12 -9.12 -14.51
N SER A 22 6.44 -9.30 -14.62
CA SER A 22 7.26 -9.70 -13.48
C SER A 22 7.21 -8.67 -12.36
N ALA A 23 7.35 -7.37 -12.68
CA ALA A 23 7.31 -6.32 -11.68
C ALA A 23 5.96 -6.23 -10.96
N VAL A 24 4.84 -6.20 -11.69
CA VAL A 24 3.51 -6.07 -11.08
C VAL A 24 3.13 -7.31 -10.30
N ALA A 25 3.38 -8.52 -10.81
CA ALA A 25 3.08 -9.76 -10.11
C ALA A 25 3.84 -9.86 -8.77
N THR A 26 5.15 -9.62 -8.78
CA THR A 26 5.97 -9.64 -7.55
C THR A 26 5.51 -8.60 -6.54
N ARG A 27 5.18 -7.38 -6.97
CA ARG A 27 4.72 -6.32 -6.04
C ARG A 27 3.31 -6.53 -5.54
N ALA A 28 2.44 -7.16 -6.34
CA ALA A 28 1.11 -7.54 -5.89
C ALA A 28 1.21 -8.59 -4.77
N GLU A 29 2.01 -9.64 -4.96
CA GLU A 29 2.23 -10.67 -3.93
C GLU A 29 2.70 -10.07 -2.60
N GLU A 30 3.67 -9.15 -2.63
CA GLU A 30 4.14 -8.48 -1.40
C GLU A 30 3.04 -7.71 -0.67
N VAL A 31 2.11 -7.07 -1.39
CA VAL A 31 1.01 -6.33 -0.74
C VAL A 31 0.10 -7.30 0.01
N PHE A 32 -0.30 -8.38 -0.64
CA PHE A 32 -1.27 -9.33 -0.08
C PHE A 32 -0.66 -10.24 0.99
N GLU A 33 0.66 -10.43 1.02
CA GLU A 33 1.36 -11.12 2.11
C GLU A 33 1.19 -10.42 3.48
N PHE A 34 1.00 -9.09 3.48
CA PHE A 34 0.83 -8.31 4.71
C PHE A 34 -0.62 -7.97 5.05
N ALA A 35 -1.59 -8.43 4.24
CA ALA A 35 -3.01 -8.08 4.42
C ALA A 35 -3.56 -8.52 5.79
N ASP A 36 -3.15 -9.69 6.29
CA ASP A 36 -3.62 -10.21 7.59
C ASP A 36 -3.00 -9.49 8.80
N ARG A 37 -1.83 -8.86 8.61
CA ARG A 37 -1.07 -8.21 9.70
C ARG A 37 -1.38 -6.73 9.86
N VAL A 38 -1.87 -6.09 8.80
CA VAL A 38 -2.04 -4.63 8.74
C VAL A 38 -3.08 -4.09 9.73
N LEU A 39 -4.03 -4.95 10.15
CA LEU A 39 -5.11 -4.56 11.06
C LEU A 39 -4.72 -4.64 12.53
N ASP A 40 -3.60 -5.28 12.86
CA ASP A 40 -3.08 -5.27 14.23
C ASP A 40 -2.51 -3.90 14.55
N THR A 41 -3.23 -3.13 15.38
CA THR A 41 -2.82 -1.80 15.79
C THR A 41 -1.56 -1.77 16.66
N GLY A 42 -1.16 -2.92 17.23
CA GLY A 42 0.11 -3.09 17.93
C GLY A 42 1.29 -3.41 17.00
N ASP A 43 1.04 -3.93 15.79
CA ASP A 43 2.07 -4.26 14.80
C ASP A 43 2.34 -3.09 13.84
N ILE A 44 3.07 -2.08 14.33
CA ILE A 44 3.49 -0.94 13.52
C ILE A 44 4.35 -1.38 12.31
N GLU A 45 5.08 -2.50 12.43
CA GLU A 45 5.92 -3.01 11.35
C GLU A 45 5.10 -3.63 10.21
N GLY A 46 4.01 -4.33 10.53
CA GLY A 46 3.06 -4.89 9.58
C GLY A 46 2.42 -3.81 8.70
N LEU A 47 1.89 -2.74 9.32
CA LEU A 47 1.37 -1.58 8.59
C LEU A 47 2.44 -0.92 7.72
N HIS A 48 3.64 -0.72 8.27
CA HIS A 48 4.74 -0.10 7.52
C HIS A 48 5.14 -0.94 6.31
N ALA A 49 5.23 -2.26 6.46
CA ALA A 49 5.58 -3.20 5.40
C ALA A 49 4.54 -3.15 4.27
N MET A 50 3.25 -3.27 4.60
CA MET A 50 2.18 -3.21 3.60
C MET A 50 2.18 -1.86 2.87
N ARG A 51 2.31 -0.74 3.59
CA ARG A 51 2.37 0.60 2.98
C ARG A 51 3.53 0.74 2.00
N VAL A 52 4.72 0.20 2.34
CA VAL A 52 5.87 0.21 1.43
C VAL A 52 5.59 -0.65 0.21
N ALA A 53 5.04 -1.85 0.38
CA ALA A 53 4.65 -2.74 -0.72
C ALA A 53 3.62 -2.08 -1.65
N THR A 54 2.56 -1.48 -1.11
CA THR A 54 1.50 -0.82 -1.90
C THR A 54 2.05 0.37 -2.68
N ARG A 55 2.96 1.16 -2.09
CA ARG A 55 3.65 2.25 -2.81
C ARG A 55 4.49 1.72 -3.97
N ARG A 56 5.19 0.61 -3.79
CA ARG A 56 5.99 -0.03 -4.87
C ARG A 56 5.09 -0.57 -5.97
N LEU A 57 3.99 -1.24 -5.62
CA LEU A 57 2.99 -1.72 -6.58
C LEU A 57 2.39 -0.56 -7.39
N ARG A 58 1.99 0.53 -6.72
CA ARG A 58 1.49 1.73 -7.40
C ARG A 58 2.51 2.28 -8.40
N ALA A 59 3.76 2.42 -7.97
CA ALA A 59 4.84 2.90 -8.83
C ALA A 59 5.07 1.97 -10.03
N ALA A 60 5.05 0.65 -9.83
CA ALA A 60 5.18 -0.32 -10.91
C ALA A 60 4.03 -0.19 -11.92
N LEU A 61 2.78 -0.09 -11.46
CA LEU A 61 1.62 0.13 -12.30
C LEU A 61 1.71 1.45 -13.08
N GLU A 62 2.24 2.52 -12.48
CA GLU A 62 2.41 3.82 -13.14
C GLU A 62 3.55 3.77 -14.19
N VAL A 63 4.70 3.19 -13.86
CA VAL A 63 5.86 3.09 -14.77
C VAL A 63 5.54 2.20 -15.98
N TYR A 64 4.88 1.07 -15.76
CA TYR A 64 4.56 0.11 -16.80
C TYR A 64 3.18 0.33 -17.45
N ALA A 65 2.53 1.46 -17.20
CA ALA A 65 1.20 1.77 -17.75
C ALA A 65 1.04 1.46 -19.26
N PRO A 66 2.02 1.75 -20.15
CA PRO A 66 1.90 1.44 -21.58
C PRO A 66 1.84 -0.06 -21.92
N ALA A 67 2.23 -0.95 -21.01
CA ALA A 67 2.22 -2.40 -21.21
C ALA A 67 0.84 -3.04 -21.00
N PHE A 68 -0.15 -2.28 -20.53
CA PHE A 68 -1.41 -2.80 -20.04
C PHE A 68 -2.62 -2.29 -20.83
N PRO A 69 -3.71 -3.07 -20.94
CA PRO A 69 -4.98 -2.57 -21.45
C PRO A 69 -5.51 -1.42 -20.58
N ARG A 70 -5.68 -0.24 -21.19
CA ARG A 70 -6.01 1.02 -20.50
C ARG A 70 -7.14 0.92 -19.48
N LYS A 71 -8.24 0.24 -19.81
CA LYS A 71 -9.40 0.11 -18.91
C LYS A 71 -9.10 -0.77 -17.69
N ALA A 72 -8.48 -1.92 -17.90
CA ALA A 72 -8.14 -2.86 -16.83
C ALA A 72 -7.08 -2.27 -15.88
N HIS A 73 -6.06 -1.62 -16.46
CA HIS A 73 -5.03 -0.91 -15.73
C HIS A 73 -5.60 0.22 -14.86
N ALA A 74 -6.44 1.09 -15.44
CA ALA A 74 -7.01 2.23 -14.73
C ALA A 74 -7.85 1.79 -13.52
N ALA A 75 -8.63 0.71 -13.66
CA ALA A 75 -9.42 0.15 -12.57
C ALA A 75 -8.52 -0.37 -11.43
N ALA A 76 -7.54 -1.23 -11.76
CA ALA A 76 -6.62 -1.77 -10.76
C ALA A 76 -5.79 -0.67 -10.06
N LEU A 77 -5.30 0.31 -10.82
CA LEU A 77 -4.51 1.42 -10.27
C LEU A 77 -5.36 2.30 -9.33
N ALA A 78 -6.63 2.55 -9.64
CA ALA A 78 -7.51 3.35 -8.79
C ALA A 78 -7.68 2.72 -7.41
N GLU A 79 -7.83 1.40 -7.34
CA GLU A 79 -7.99 0.67 -6.08
C GLU A 79 -6.68 0.60 -5.28
N VAL A 80 -5.55 0.36 -5.95
CA VAL A 80 -4.23 0.41 -5.31
C VAL A 80 -3.94 1.82 -4.77
N LYS A 81 -4.38 2.88 -5.46
CA LYS A 81 -4.31 4.26 -4.97
C LYS A 81 -5.19 4.50 -3.75
N ALA A 82 -6.41 3.98 -3.75
CA ALA A 82 -7.31 4.10 -2.61
C ALA A 82 -6.71 3.40 -1.37
N LEU A 83 -6.24 2.17 -1.51
CA LEU A 83 -5.54 1.45 -0.44
C LEU A 83 -4.31 2.22 0.06
N ALA A 84 -3.49 2.76 -0.85
CA ALA A 84 -2.32 3.56 -0.46
C ALA A 84 -2.70 4.83 0.32
N GLY A 85 -3.84 5.45 -0.01
CA GLY A 85 -4.39 6.60 0.71
C GLY A 85 -4.81 6.24 2.13
N ASP A 86 -5.60 5.17 2.27
CA ASP A 86 -6.10 4.69 3.57
C ASP A 86 -4.93 4.32 4.52
N LEU A 87 -3.92 3.61 3.99
CA LEU A 87 -2.68 3.28 4.72
C LEU A 87 -1.87 4.52 5.09
N GLY A 88 -1.89 5.56 4.26
CA GLY A 88 -1.22 6.84 4.49
C GLY A 88 -1.82 7.57 5.69
N VAL A 89 -3.14 7.74 5.69
CA VAL A 89 -3.88 8.40 6.79
C VAL A 89 -3.61 7.72 8.12
N ARG A 90 -3.68 6.38 8.16
CA ARG A 90 -3.38 5.62 9.38
C ARG A 90 -1.94 5.85 9.85
N ARG A 91 -0.96 5.82 8.93
CA ARG A 91 0.44 6.01 9.28
C ARG A 91 0.74 7.42 9.79
N ASP A 92 0.09 8.44 9.24
CA ASP A 92 0.26 9.83 9.70
C ASP A 92 -0.19 9.98 11.16
N LEU A 93 -1.27 9.30 11.54
CA LEU A 93 -1.75 9.26 12.93
C LEU A 93 -0.77 8.55 13.85
N ASP A 94 -0.19 7.40 13.44
CA ASP A 94 0.84 6.73 14.23
C ASP A 94 2.06 7.63 14.47
N VAL A 95 2.51 8.36 13.44
CA VAL A 95 3.64 9.29 13.54
C VAL A 95 3.30 10.43 14.48
N ALA A 96 2.10 11.02 14.38
CA ALA A 96 1.67 12.11 15.24
C ALA A 96 1.62 11.69 16.72
N ILE A 97 0.99 10.55 17.02
CA ILE A 97 0.89 9.99 18.38
C ILE A 97 2.30 9.74 18.95
N LYS A 98 3.16 9.06 18.18
CA LYS A 98 4.54 8.76 18.60
C LYS A 98 5.33 10.05 18.87
N THR A 99 5.25 11.01 17.95
CA THR A 99 6.00 12.27 18.06
C THR A 99 5.56 13.08 19.27
N LEU A 100 4.24 13.18 19.51
CA LEU A 100 3.70 13.89 20.69
C LEU A 100 4.13 13.22 21.99
N GLY A 101 4.08 11.89 22.08
CA GLY A 101 4.54 11.17 23.26
C GLY A 101 6.05 11.33 23.52
N GLU A 102 6.87 11.42 22.48
CA GLU A 102 8.32 11.64 22.61
C GLU A 102 8.66 13.04 23.15
N ILE A 103 7.86 14.06 22.82
CA ILE A 103 8.10 15.45 23.25
C ILE A 103 7.27 15.87 24.47
N GLU A 104 6.36 15.01 24.94
CA GLU A 104 5.40 15.30 26.02
C GLU A 104 6.08 15.86 27.28
N SER A 105 7.17 15.23 27.69
CA SER A 105 7.93 15.63 28.89
C SER A 105 8.55 17.03 28.80
N GLY A 106 8.74 17.54 27.58
CA GLY A 106 9.28 18.87 27.30
C GLY A 106 8.26 20.01 27.42
N PHE A 107 6.95 19.72 27.51
CA PHE A 107 5.93 20.74 27.73
C PHE A 107 5.86 21.19 29.19
N HIS A 108 5.41 22.44 29.40
CA HIS A 108 5.10 22.94 30.73
C HIS A 108 4.00 22.08 31.37
N THR A 109 4.05 21.94 32.70
CA THR A 109 3.10 21.10 33.46
C THR A 109 1.64 21.50 33.25
N ALA A 110 1.37 22.80 33.00
CA ALA A 110 0.04 23.30 32.69
C ALA A 110 -0.51 22.82 31.33
N ASP A 111 0.36 22.53 30.36
CA ASP A 111 -0.03 22.15 29.00
C ASP A 111 -0.21 20.63 28.84
N ARG A 112 0.39 19.83 29.73
CA ARG A 112 0.37 18.35 29.65
C ARG A 112 -1.03 17.75 29.54
N PRO A 113 -2.05 18.15 30.32
CA PRO A 113 -3.39 17.60 30.17
C PRO A 113 -3.99 17.84 28.78
N GLY A 114 -3.64 18.97 28.14
CA GLY A 114 -4.08 19.26 26.77
C GLY A 114 -3.40 18.36 25.74
N VAL A 115 -2.11 18.07 25.93
CA VAL A 115 -1.34 17.16 25.07
C VAL A 115 -1.84 15.72 25.22
N GLU A 116 -2.08 15.25 26.44
CA GLU A 116 -2.68 13.94 26.72
C GLU A 116 -4.04 13.80 26.03
N HIS A 117 -4.91 14.80 26.15
CA HIS A 117 -6.21 14.81 25.48
C HIS A 117 -6.10 14.78 23.95
N LEU A 118 -5.12 15.48 23.37
CA LEU A 118 -4.86 15.44 21.94
C LEU A 118 -4.40 14.05 21.49
N ILE A 119 -3.51 13.40 22.24
CA ILE A 119 -3.04 12.04 21.95
C ILE A 119 -4.23 11.06 21.97
N GLU A 120 -5.12 11.14 22.95
CA GLU A 120 -6.34 10.32 23.02
C GLU A 120 -7.26 10.55 21.81
N ALA A 121 -7.44 11.81 21.39
CA ALA A 121 -8.26 12.13 20.23
C ALA A 121 -7.65 11.56 18.93
N LEU A 122 -6.31 11.60 18.79
CA LEU A 122 -5.61 10.99 17.67
C LEU A 122 -5.71 9.47 17.67
N ALA A 123 -5.62 8.83 18.85
CA ALA A 123 -5.79 7.37 18.98
C ALA A 123 -7.19 6.91 18.54
N LYS A 124 -8.24 7.68 18.86
CA LYS A 124 -9.61 7.40 18.37
C LYS A 124 -9.69 7.48 16.83
N ARG A 125 -9.06 8.49 16.22
CA ARG A 125 -8.98 8.61 14.75
C ARG A 125 -8.16 7.48 14.13
N GLN A 126 -7.09 7.05 14.80
CA GLN A 126 -6.24 5.95 14.36
C GLN A 126 -7.03 4.64 14.29
N SER A 127 -7.84 4.36 15.32
CA SER A 127 -8.75 3.22 15.33
C SER A 127 -9.78 3.29 14.20
N ALA A 128 -10.43 4.45 14.01
CA ALA A 128 -11.36 4.64 12.90
C ALA A 128 -10.71 4.47 11.51
N ALA A 129 -9.45 4.91 11.34
CA ALA A 129 -8.70 4.67 10.11
C ALA A 129 -8.38 3.18 9.90
N ASN A 130 -8.23 2.40 10.98
CA ASN A 130 -8.07 0.95 10.89
C ASN A 130 -9.32 0.27 10.32
N GLU A 131 -10.51 0.69 10.78
CA GLU A 131 -11.79 0.17 10.29
C GLU A 131 -11.99 0.47 8.80
N LEU A 132 -11.52 1.64 8.33
CA LEU A 132 -11.54 1.97 6.90
C LEU A 132 -10.60 1.06 6.09
N ILE A 133 -9.41 0.74 6.62
CA ILE A 133 -8.50 -0.22 6.00
C ILE A 133 -9.15 -1.62 5.97
N ALA A 134 -9.76 -2.07 7.06
CA ALA A 134 -10.44 -3.36 7.12
C ALA A 134 -11.55 -3.45 6.07
N ALA A 135 -12.41 -2.44 6.00
CA ALA A 135 -13.45 -2.36 4.97
C ALA A 135 -12.87 -2.35 3.54
N ARG A 136 -11.75 -1.63 3.33
CA ARG A 136 -11.04 -1.62 2.04
C ARG A 136 -10.53 -3.00 1.66
N LEU A 137 -9.98 -3.77 2.59
CA LEU A 137 -9.50 -5.12 2.34
C LEU A 137 -10.64 -6.08 1.99
N THR A 138 -11.76 -6.01 2.71
CA THR A 138 -12.97 -6.78 2.36
C THR A 138 -13.48 -6.44 0.96
N GLU A 139 -13.46 -5.16 0.57
CA GLU A 139 -13.84 -4.74 -0.78
C GLU A 139 -12.87 -5.27 -1.85
N ILE A 140 -11.58 -5.25 -1.55
CA ILE A 140 -10.50 -5.78 -2.40
C ILE A 140 -10.60 -7.30 -2.59
N GLU A 141 -10.97 -8.03 -1.54
CA GLU A 141 -11.25 -9.47 -1.62
C GLU A 141 -12.49 -9.72 -2.49
N ARG A 142 -13.58 -9.00 -2.23
CA ARG A 142 -14.85 -9.17 -2.95
C ARG A 142 -14.72 -8.86 -4.45
N ASN A 143 -13.89 -7.90 -4.80
CA ASN A 143 -13.67 -7.51 -6.20
C ASN A 143 -12.45 -8.22 -6.84
N GLU A 144 -11.86 -9.17 -6.12
CA GLU A 144 -10.77 -10.03 -6.57
C GLU A 144 -9.57 -9.25 -7.16
N LEU A 145 -9.19 -8.11 -6.54
CA LEU A 145 -8.09 -7.28 -7.05
C LEU A 145 -6.80 -8.07 -7.27
N GLN A 146 -6.47 -9.02 -6.39
CA GLN A 146 -5.28 -9.85 -6.54
C GLN A 146 -5.34 -10.70 -7.82
N ALA A 147 -6.50 -11.30 -8.13
CA ALA A 147 -6.69 -12.07 -9.36
C ALA A 147 -6.62 -11.14 -10.58
N ARG A 148 -7.27 -9.98 -10.54
CA ARG A 148 -7.20 -8.99 -11.63
C ARG A 148 -5.80 -8.47 -11.89
N LEU A 149 -4.98 -8.27 -10.86
CA LEU A 149 -3.57 -7.89 -11.02
C LEU A 149 -2.73 -9.02 -11.65
N ARG A 150 -3.07 -10.28 -11.35
CA ARG A 150 -2.46 -11.44 -12.00
C ARG A 150 -2.84 -11.49 -13.49
N ASP A 151 -4.12 -11.35 -13.81
CA ASP A 151 -4.61 -11.34 -15.19
C ASP A 151 -4.01 -10.18 -15.99
N LEU A 152 -3.91 -8.99 -15.38
CA LEU A 152 -3.27 -7.82 -15.96
C LEU A 152 -1.79 -8.09 -16.30
N SER A 153 -1.10 -8.83 -15.43
CA SER A 153 0.29 -9.24 -15.65
C SER A 153 0.40 -10.25 -16.80
N GLU A 154 -0.50 -11.23 -16.90
CA GLU A 154 -0.53 -12.18 -18.02
C GLU A 154 -0.82 -11.49 -19.36
N MET A 155 -1.74 -10.52 -19.40
CA MET A 155 -2.02 -9.71 -20.59
C MET A 155 -0.79 -8.92 -21.06
N ALA A 156 0.04 -8.43 -20.12
CA ALA A 156 1.27 -7.73 -20.45
C ALA A 156 2.31 -8.66 -21.09
N ARG A 157 2.43 -9.92 -20.66
CA ARG A 157 3.34 -10.91 -21.27
C ARG A 157 3.02 -11.16 -22.75
N GLY A 158 1.73 -11.21 -23.09
CA GLY A 158 1.27 -11.44 -24.46
C GLY A 158 1.36 -10.22 -25.39
N SER A 159 1.53 -9.02 -24.85
CA SER A 159 1.50 -7.78 -25.62
C SER A 159 2.80 -7.56 -26.40
N ARG A 160 2.74 -7.61 -27.73
CA ARG A 160 3.90 -7.45 -28.63
C ARG A 160 4.37 -5.99 -28.80
N ARG A 161 3.57 -4.99 -28.39
CA ARG A 161 3.90 -3.55 -28.41
C ARG A 161 3.14 -2.82 -27.28
N PRO A 162 3.65 -1.69 -26.77
CA PRO A 162 2.86 -0.81 -25.92
C PRO A 162 1.57 -0.41 -26.65
N ALA A 163 0.44 -0.40 -25.95
CA ALA A 163 -0.82 0.04 -26.51
C ALA A 163 -0.70 1.54 -26.86
N GLU A 164 -0.85 1.87 -28.15
CA GLU A 164 -0.90 3.26 -28.66
C GLU A 164 -2.11 4.04 -28.10
#